data_AF-A0A803KSQ1-F1
#
_entry.id   AF-A0A803KSQ1-F1
#
_cell.length_a   1.000
_cell.length_b   1.000
_cell.length_c   1.000
_cell.angle_alpha   90.00
_cell.angle_beta   90.00
_cell.angle_gamma   90.00
#
_symmetry.space_group_name_H-M   'P 1'
#
loop_
_entity.id
_entity.type
_entity.pdbx_description
1 polymer ?
#
loop_
_entity_poly.entity_id
_entity_poly.type
_entity_poly.pdbx_seq_one_letter_code
_entity_poly.pdbx_strand_id
1 'polypeptide(L)'
;MAKFNEVQKKRRALISQNKRASHGDPYTKKLKRQTQLHSVSGKRKRKNLKKWRREQREAVEKGLITLGDVDMAPADEPAESKTTPAKFHLKKSVKLKHKQKRHKGRSESSKPAAEAARADAMVE
;
A
#
# COMPACT_ATOMS: atom_id res chain seq x y z
N MET A 1 -38.71 18.75 -27.61
CA MET A 1 -37.53 18.24 -26.87
C MET A 1 -37.15 16.79 -27.17
N ALA A 2 -38.08 15.89 -27.53
CA ALA A 2 -37.80 14.46 -27.79
C ALA A 2 -36.82 14.19 -28.95
N LYS A 3 -36.95 14.90 -30.09
CA LYS A 3 -36.09 14.73 -31.28
C LYS A 3 -34.60 14.91 -30.99
N PHE A 4 -34.22 15.91 -30.19
CA PHE A 4 -32.81 16.14 -29.84
C PHE A 4 -32.23 14.97 -29.01
N ASN A 5 -33.02 14.45 -28.07
CA ASN A 5 -32.62 13.31 -27.25
C ASN A 5 -32.44 12.04 -28.10
N GLU A 6 -33.30 11.83 -29.10
CA GLU A 6 -33.16 10.71 -30.06
C GLU A 6 -31.88 10.85 -30.90
N VAL A 7 -31.59 12.04 -31.41
CA VAL A 7 -30.35 12.32 -32.16
C VAL A 7 -29.12 12.07 -31.28
N GLN A 8 -29.14 12.52 -30.03
CA GLN A 8 -28.04 12.26 -29.09
C GLN A 8 -27.88 10.77 -28.76
N LYS A 9 -28.99 10.03 -28.59
CA LYS A 9 -28.95 8.57 -28.40
C LYS A 9 -28.30 7.87 -29.60
N LYS A 10 -28.70 8.22 -30.82
CA LYS A 10 -28.11 7.69 -32.06
C LYS A 10 -26.61 8.00 -32.15
N ARG A 11 -26.22 9.24 -31.85
CA ARG A 11 -24.81 9.65 -31.81
C ARG A 11 -23.99 8.85 -30.80
N ARG A 12 -24.51 8.65 -29.58
CA ARG A 12 -23.84 7.83 -28.55
C ARG A 12 -23.70 6.37 -28.98
N ALA A 13 -24.71 5.82 -29.64
CA ALA A 13 -24.67 4.46 -30.17
C ALA A 13 -23.59 4.30 -31.26
N LEU A 14 -23.51 5.23 -32.21
CA LEU A 14 -22.49 5.24 -33.26
C LEU A 14 -21.08 5.31 -32.68
N ILE A 15 -20.85 6.22 -31.73
CA ILE A 15 -19.54 6.33 -31.04
C ILE A 15 -19.19 5.01 -30.35
N SER A 16 -20.15 4.34 -29.72
CA SER A 16 -19.94 3.04 -29.08
C SER A 16 -19.58 1.93 -30.07
N GLN A 17 -20.20 1.93 -31.25
CA GLN A 17 -19.90 0.99 -32.33
C GLN A 17 -18.50 1.24 -32.89
N ASN A 18 -18.14 2.49 -33.17
CA ASN A 18 -16.80 2.84 -33.66
C ASN A 18 -15.71 2.40 -32.68
N LYS A 19 -15.90 2.65 -31.37
CA LYS A 19 -14.98 2.18 -30.33
C LYS A 19 -14.85 0.66 -30.29
N ARG A 20 -15.94 -0.08 -30.53
CA ARG A 20 -15.93 -1.54 -30.60
C ARG A 20 -15.25 -2.06 -31.86
N ALA A 21 -15.38 -1.35 -32.98
CA ALA A 21 -14.71 -1.71 -34.23
C ALA A 21 -13.19 -1.48 -34.14
N SER A 22 -12.74 -0.38 -33.53
CA SER A 22 -11.32 -0.03 -33.44
C SER A 22 -10.58 -0.68 -32.28
N HIS A 23 -11.22 -0.86 -31.12
CA HIS A 23 -10.58 -1.33 -29.88
C HIS A 23 -11.23 -2.58 -29.27
N GLY A 24 -12.29 -3.09 -29.89
CA GLY A 24 -12.92 -4.32 -29.45
C GLY A 24 -12.06 -5.54 -29.75
N ASP A 25 -12.34 -6.62 -29.03
CA ASP A 25 -11.77 -7.92 -29.34
C ASP A 25 -12.29 -8.42 -30.71
N PRO A 26 -11.43 -8.91 -31.62
CA PRO A 26 -11.83 -9.33 -32.97
C PRO A 26 -12.95 -10.38 -33.00
N TYR A 27 -12.97 -11.31 -32.04
CA TYR A 27 -13.98 -12.37 -32.00
C TYR A 27 -15.28 -11.90 -31.36
N THR A 28 -15.22 -11.25 -30.20
CA THR A 28 -16.43 -10.87 -29.45
C THR A 28 -16.99 -9.50 -29.82
N LYS A 29 -16.21 -8.65 -30.52
CA LYS A 29 -16.50 -7.25 -30.85
C LYS A 29 -16.87 -6.39 -29.62
N LYS A 30 -16.54 -6.86 -28.42
CA LYS A 30 -16.77 -6.18 -27.15
C LYS A 30 -15.51 -5.45 -26.73
N LEU A 31 -15.68 -4.29 -26.12
CA LEU A 31 -14.57 -3.55 -25.52
C LEU A 31 -14.16 -4.27 -24.22
N LYS A 32 -12.87 -4.60 -24.08
CA LYS A 32 -12.34 -5.18 -22.83
C LYS A 32 -12.51 -4.18 -21.69
N ARG A 33 -13.14 -4.59 -20.60
CA ARG A 33 -13.19 -3.79 -19.38
C ARG A 33 -11.86 -3.94 -18.68
N GLN A 34 -11.10 -2.85 -18.59
CA GLN A 34 -9.92 -2.82 -17.73
C GLN A 34 -10.40 -2.82 -16.28
N THR A 35 -10.35 -3.98 -15.64
CA THR A 35 -10.49 -4.06 -14.19
C THR A 35 -9.31 -3.33 -13.59
N GLN A 36 -9.56 -2.33 -12.73
CA GLN A 36 -8.49 -1.70 -11.98
C GLN A 36 -7.72 -2.79 -11.24
N LEU A 37 -6.41 -2.84 -11.43
CA LEU A 37 -5.55 -3.75 -10.67
C LEU A 37 -5.72 -3.38 -9.20
N HIS A 38 -6.40 -4.24 -8.45
CA HIS A 38 -6.58 -4.03 -7.02
C HIS A 38 -5.20 -4.04 -6.36
N SER A 39 -4.83 -2.91 -5.75
CA SER A 39 -3.56 -2.81 -5.05
C SER A 39 -3.58 -3.72 -3.82
N VAL A 40 -2.68 -4.70 -3.81
CA VAL A 40 -2.55 -5.62 -2.68
C VAL A 40 -1.95 -4.85 -1.50
N SER A 41 -2.68 -4.77 -0.37
CA SER A 41 -2.18 -4.15 0.86
C SER A 41 -0.83 -4.74 1.30
N GLY A 42 0.05 -3.91 1.87
CA GLY A 42 1.36 -4.35 2.35
C GLY A 42 1.30 -5.53 3.33
N LYS A 43 0.25 -5.57 4.18
CA LYS A 43 0.00 -6.72 5.07
C LYS A 43 -0.27 -8.00 4.28
N ARG A 44 -1.03 -7.92 3.19
CA ARG A 44 -1.34 -9.07 2.32
C ARG A 44 -0.10 -9.49 1.53
N LYS A 45 0.71 -8.55 1.03
CA LYS A 45 2.02 -8.85 0.42
C LYS A 45 2.92 -9.62 1.40
N ARG A 46 3.06 -9.15 2.65
CA ARG A 46 3.84 -9.83 3.69
C ARG A 46 3.30 -11.23 4.00
N LYS A 47 1.97 -11.42 4.04
CA LYS A 47 1.36 -12.74 4.24
C LYS A 47 1.64 -13.67 3.06
N ASN A 48 1.51 -13.20 1.83
CA ASN A 48 1.81 -14.00 0.64
C ASN A 48 3.28 -14.41 0.61
N LEU A 49 4.21 -13.50 0.91
CA LEU A 49 5.64 -13.84 1.00
C LEU A 49 5.95 -14.87 2.10
N LYS A 50 5.26 -14.78 3.25
CA LYS A 50 5.41 -15.79 4.31
C LYS A 50 4.83 -17.15 3.89
N LYS A 51 3.68 -17.16 3.21
CA LYS A 51 3.06 -18.38 2.67
C LYS A 51 3.98 -19.03 1.64
N TRP A 52 4.47 -18.24 0.69
CA TRP A 52 5.40 -18.70 -0.34
C TRP A 52 6.68 -19.29 0.28
N ARG A 53 7.29 -18.63 1.26
CA ARG A 53 8.46 -19.20 1.97
C ARG A 53 8.17 -20.52 2.68
N ARG A 54 6.96 -20.72 3.21
CA ARG A 54 6.57 -22.00 3.81
C ARG A 54 6.37 -23.07 2.75
N GLU A 55 5.67 -22.74 1.66
CA GLU A 55 5.47 -23.65 0.53
C GLU A 55 6.80 -24.09 -0.09
N GLN A 56 7.77 -23.18 -0.21
CA GLN A 56 9.13 -23.49 -0.66
C GLN A 56 9.84 -24.45 0.31
N ARG A 57 9.76 -24.21 1.63
CA ARG A 57 10.34 -25.13 2.64
C ARG A 57 9.69 -26.50 2.60
N GLU A 58 8.36 -26.57 2.54
CA GLU A 58 7.63 -27.83 2.41
C GLU A 58 7.98 -28.57 1.12
N ALA A 59 8.21 -27.85 0.02
CA ALA A 59 8.63 -28.44 -1.24
C ALA A 59 10.06 -29.00 -1.16
N VAL A 60 10.98 -28.34 -0.43
CA VAL A 60 12.32 -28.87 -0.13
C VAL A 60 12.23 -30.11 0.77
N GLU A 61 11.42 -30.08 1.84
CA GLU A 61 11.20 -31.22 2.73
C GLU A 61 10.61 -32.44 2.00
N LYS A 62 9.73 -32.20 1.03
CA LYS A 62 9.15 -33.24 0.17
C LYS A 62 10.08 -33.70 -0.95
N GLY A 63 11.30 -33.14 -1.04
CA GLY A 63 12.27 -33.44 -2.10
C GLY A 63 11.84 -33.01 -3.50
N LEU A 64 10.82 -32.13 -3.60
CA LEU A 64 10.30 -31.60 -4.86
C LEU A 64 11.20 -30.49 -5.44
N ILE A 65 12.03 -29.87 -4.59
CA ILE A 65 13.02 -28.86 -4.96
C ILE A 65 14.36 -29.36 -4.41
N THR A 66 15.31 -29.65 -5.29
CA THR A 66 16.68 -30.04 -4.89
C THR A 66 17.54 -28.79 -4.72
N LEU A 67 18.62 -28.86 -3.92
CA LEU A 67 19.51 -27.72 -3.69
C LEU A 67 20.04 -27.07 -4.99
N GLY A 68 20.11 -27.82 -6.10
CA GLY A 68 20.50 -27.31 -7.42
C GLY A 68 19.43 -26.47 -8.14
N ASP A 69 18.17 -26.53 -7.72
CA ASP A 69 17.08 -25.73 -8.31
C ASP A 69 16.94 -24.34 -7.64
N VAL A 70 17.78 -24.04 -6.63
CA VAL A 70 17.70 -22.85 -5.75
C VAL A 70 18.65 -21.71 -6.19
N ASP A 71 19.26 -21.79 -7.37
CA ASP A 71 20.21 -20.76 -7.87
C ASP A 71 19.57 -19.42 -8.30
N MET A 72 18.27 -19.20 -8.05
CA MET A 72 17.58 -17.96 -8.44
C MET A 72 16.81 -17.30 -7.28
N ALA A 73 17.37 -17.28 -6.07
CA ALA A 73 16.90 -16.38 -5.03
C ALA A 73 17.47 -14.98 -5.27
N PRO A 74 16.64 -13.92 -5.38
CA PRO A 74 17.15 -12.56 -5.53
C PRO A 74 17.94 -12.20 -4.28
N ALA A 75 19.22 -11.90 -4.45
CA ALA A 75 20.01 -11.25 -3.43
C ALA A 75 19.26 -9.98 -2.99
N ASP A 76 18.92 -9.91 -1.71
CA ASP A 76 18.52 -8.66 -1.05
C ASP A 76 19.76 -7.76 -1.10
N GLU A 77 19.94 -7.04 -2.20
CA GLU A 77 20.91 -5.95 -2.22
C GLU A 77 20.42 -4.91 -1.21
N PRO A 78 21.28 -4.45 -0.27
CA PRO A 78 20.94 -3.30 0.53
C PRO A 78 20.90 -2.11 -0.42
N ALA A 79 19.70 -1.78 -0.91
CA ALA A 79 19.47 -0.53 -1.60
C ALA A 79 19.79 0.58 -0.59
N GLU A 80 21.01 1.11 -0.68
CA GLU A 80 21.36 2.41 -0.13
C GLU A 80 20.28 3.38 -0.58
N SER A 81 19.39 3.72 0.34
CA SER A 81 18.31 4.63 0.08
C SER A 81 18.91 6.01 -0.08
N LYS A 82 19.33 6.36 -1.29
CA LYS A 82 19.52 7.75 -1.73
C LYS A 82 18.13 8.38 -1.83
N THR A 83 17.47 8.55 -0.68
CA THR A 83 16.27 9.35 -0.55
C THR A 83 16.65 10.79 -0.75
N THR A 84 16.58 11.27 -1.98
CA THR A 84 16.48 12.70 -2.23
C THR A 84 15.17 13.18 -1.60
N PRO A 85 15.16 14.19 -0.72
CA PRO A 85 13.93 14.67 -0.12
C PRO A 85 13.02 15.22 -1.23
N ALA A 86 11.85 14.59 -1.40
CA ALA A 86 10.85 15.07 -2.34
C ALA A 86 10.45 16.51 -1.97
N LYS A 87 10.67 17.44 -2.90
CA LYS A 87 10.42 18.86 -2.72
C LYS A 87 8.91 19.12 -2.74
N PHE A 88 8.27 19.00 -1.58
CA PHE A 88 6.87 19.33 -1.43
C PHE A 88 6.72 20.86 -1.28
N HIS A 89 5.89 21.47 -2.11
CA HIS A 89 5.54 22.89 -1.96
C HIS A 89 4.39 23.00 -0.97
N LEU A 90 4.68 23.20 0.33
CA LEU A 90 3.66 23.61 1.29
C LEU A 90 3.22 25.04 0.95
N LYS A 91 1.94 25.23 0.67
CA LYS A 91 1.35 26.58 0.65
C LYS A 91 1.47 27.14 2.06
N LYS A 92 2.21 28.24 2.20
CA LYS A 92 2.46 28.91 3.48
C LYS A 92 1.12 29.25 4.14
N SER A 93 0.95 28.77 5.37
CA SER A 93 -0.10 29.11 6.34
C SER A 93 -1.52 28.54 6.12
N VAL A 94 -1.76 27.35 6.68
CA VAL A 94 -3.06 27.08 7.32
C VAL A 94 -2.93 27.57 8.75
N LYS A 95 -3.54 28.70 9.08
CA LYS A 95 -3.59 29.23 10.45
C LYS A 95 -4.39 28.26 11.33
N LEU A 96 -3.70 27.37 12.03
CA LEU A 96 -4.30 26.54 13.07
C LEU A 96 -4.78 27.45 14.20
N LYS A 97 -6.09 27.69 14.28
CA LYS A 97 -6.73 28.32 15.44
C LYS A 97 -6.61 27.33 16.60
N HIS A 98 -5.66 27.56 17.50
CA HIS A 98 -5.52 26.78 18.73
C HIS A 98 -6.76 27.01 19.59
N LYS A 99 -7.62 25.99 19.74
CA LYS A 99 -8.71 26.05 20.72
C LYS A 99 -8.08 26.00 22.11
N GLN A 100 -8.13 27.10 22.83
CA GLN A 100 -7.69 27.17 24.22
C GLN A 100 -8.44 26.11 25.05
N LYS A 101 -7.70 25.18 25.63
CA LYS A 101 -8.25 24.21 26.58
C LYS A 101 -8.63 24.97 27.86
N ARG A 102 -9.92 24.90 28.22
CA ARG A 102 -10.43 25.38 29.51
C ARG A 102 -9.84 24.48 30.60
N HIS A 103 -8.94 25.01 31.43
CA HIS A 103 -8.48 24.32 32.63
C HIS A 103 -9.60 24.34 33.68
N LYS A 104 -10.09 23.16 34.07
CA LYS A 104 -10.95 23.00 35.25
C LYS A 104 -10.26 22.04 36.23
N GLY A 105 -9.54 22.64 37.17
CA GLY A 105 -9.36 22.24 38.57
C GLY A 105 -8.70 20.89 38.93
N ARG A 106 -7.82 20.98 39.96
CA ARG A 106 -7.29 19.91 40.85
C ARG A 106 -6.16 19.04 40.24
N SER A 107 -5.02 18.80 40.87
CA SER A 107 -4.55 19.01 42.25
C SER A 107 -3.01 19.12 42.27
N GLU A 108 -2.53 19.81 43.29
CA GLU A 108 -1.14 20.14 43.62
C GLU A 108 -0.53 19.05 44.52
N SER A 109 0.72 18.65 44.27
CA SER A 109 1.76 18.42 45.32
C SER A 109 3.11 17.97 44.72
N SER A 110 4.06 18.92 44.74
CA SER A 110 5.51 18.85 45.05
C SER A 110 6.35 17.56 44.88
N LYS A 111 7.49 17.75 44.18
CA LYS A 111 8.72 16.94 44.05
C LYS A 111 9.56 16.88 45.38
N PRO A 112 10.84 16.40 45.40
CA PRO A 112 11.50 15.13 44.99
C PRO A 112 12.39 14.53 46.13
N ALA A 113 13.01 13.36 45.96
CA ALA A 113 14.19 12.96 46.75
C ALA A 113 15.11 12.01 45.99
N ALA A 114 16.41 12.23 46.14
CA ALA A 114 17.51 11.62 45.43
C ALA A 114 17.92 10.24 45.98
N GLU A 115 18.55 9.46 45.10
CA GLU A 115 19.74 8.63 45.37
C GLU A 115 19.73 7.71 46.60
N ALA A 116 19.49 6.40 46.38
CA ALA A 116 19.99 5.35 47.27
C ALA A 116 20.20 4.02 46.52
N ALA A 117 21.45 3.55 46.55
CA ALA A 117 21.94 2.18 46.35
C ALA A 117 21.72 1.53 44.96
N ARG A 118 22.72 1.46 44.07
CA ARG A 118 23.90 0.56 44.08
C ARG A 118 23.56 -0.93 44.18
N ALA A 119 23.98 -1.63 43.13
CA ALA A 119 24.42 -3.02 43.07
C ALA A 119 23.39 -4.11 43.38
N ASP A 120 23.01 -4.86 42.35
CA ASP A 120 23.25 -6.29 42.44
C ASP A 120 23.62 -6.89 41.08
N ALA A 121 24.60 -7.78 41.12
CA ALA A 121 25.19 -8.52 40.03
C ALA A 121 24.73 -9.99 40.09
N MET A 122 25.11 -10.78 39.07
CA MET A 122 25.06 -12.26 39.03
C MET A 122 23.69 -12.87 38.65
N VAL A 123 23.57 -13.97 37.89
CA VAL A 123 24.51 -14.94 37.32
C VAL A 123 23.77 -15.74 36.23
N GLU A 124 24.54 -16.25 35.25
CA GLU A 124 24.30 -17.26 34.19
C GLU A 124 22.97 -17.33 33.41
#